data_AF-A0A0F0LQW1-F1
#
_entry.id   AF-A0A0F0LQW1-F1
#
_cell.length_a   1.000
_cell.length_b   1.000
_cell.length_c   1.000
_cell.angle_alpha   90.00
_cell.angle_beta   90.00
_cell.angle_gamma   90.00
#
_symmetry.space_group_name_H-M   'P 1'
#
loop_
_entity.id
_entity.type
_entity.pdbx_description
1 polymer ?
#
loop_
_entity_poly.entity_id
_entity_poly.type
_entity_poly.pdbx_seq_one_letter_code
_entity_poly.pdbx_strand_id
1 'polypeptide(L)'
;MTAPFVLQRTVFPPEGETAARALYVDGPGEIAGRETLHVAGGGTVSLGTYFNSFAAAYWRRYAALGRVVLTVDAAGRGTIDVVASDAHARPAVVGRIPIDGSGERRVELDLARFDDGGAIWLDLRSVDGLELRSARWTTDAAPRRGGAVTVVIATFNRPDDCAAQLRAVGGDPALVASLAGVVVVDQGDAHPDDADGFAAASALLGDRLRIVRQPNLGGSGGYSRGMLEALAAGDSDAVLLLDDDARAEPEAIARAIAFFRYAAREVVVGGGMLHIDAPTRLYAQSEQWDDRISWFALGRDGAYDVDFAETPWRGHENLHRVERSDFNGWWMCLLPTAVLRRVGLAQPLFLKGDDVEFGLRAGAAGVETVSLPGVAVWHLGWGSKLPTHTWEAYFLHRNRLITALLHSTGRYGRLTVLHAFLGDLKLLSRGHTAPVALRARATRDAVAGPGALPGWLATRVVTVRAAMTAMTDAASRRSPAGTAVAVIGAAAASAARHARLLLGWPRLAARFRASAGDATSVAAWRRIIEDAT
;
A
#
# COMPACT_ATOMS: atom_id res chain seq x y z
N MET A 1 -21.53 3.46 -30.75
CA MET A 1 -21.36 3.76 -29.32
C MET A 1 -20.17 2.97 -28.83
N THR A 2 -19.19 3.61 -28.19
CA THR A 2 -18.07 2.93 -27.53
C THR A 2 -18.60 2.06 -26.40
N ALA A 3 -18.06 0.85 -26.22
CA ALA A 3 -18.46 -0.03 -25.12
C ALA A 3 -18.22 0.67 -23.76
N PRO A 4 -19.11 0.50 -22.78
CA PRO A 4 -18.96 1.14 -21.47
C PRO A 4 -17.71 0.61 -20.76
N PHE A 5 -17.02 1.48 -20.03
CA PHE A 5 -15.78 1.14 -19.34
C PHE A 5 -16.08 0.45 -18.01
N VAL A 6 -15.36 -0.64 -17.70
CA VAL A 6 -15.53 -1.38 -16.44
C VAL A 6 -14.73 -0.70 -15.34
N LEU A 7 -15.42 -0.26 -14.28
CA LEU A 7 -14.82 0.33 -13.09
C LEU A 7 -14.45 -0.72 -12.05
N GLN A 8 -15.30 -1.75 -11.92
CA GLN A 8 -15.15 -2.83 -10.95
C GLN A 8 -15.95 -4.06 -11.40
N ARG A 9 -15.35 -5.23 -11.32
CA ARG A 9 -16.02 -6.54 -11.40
C ARG A 9 -16.28 -7.07 -10.00
N THR A 10 -17.38 -7.80 -9.84
CA THR A 10 -17.53 -8.75 -8.74
C THR A 10 -16.58 -9.91 -8.98
N VAL A 11 -15.78 -10.25 -7.97
CA VAL A 11 -14.80 -11.33 -8.02
C VAL A 11 -14.92 -12.24 -6.79
N PHE A 12 -14.37 -13.44 -6.89
CA PHE A 12 -14.31 -14.44 -5.82
C PHE A 12 -12.90 -15.00 -5.71
N PRO A 13 -12.47 -15.59 -4.57
CA PRO A 13 -11.10 -16.08 -4.40
C PRO A 13 -10.66 -17.04 -5.53
N PRO A 14 -9.36 -17.11 -5.84
CA PRO A 14 -8.82 -18.19 -6.66
C PRO A 14 -9.19 -19.57 -6.10
N GLU A 15 -9.21 -20.58 -6.97
CA GLU A 15 -9.49 -21.95 -6.56
C GLU A 15 -8.53 -22.41 -5.44
N GLY A 16 -9.08 -23.05 -4.40
CA GLY A 16 -8.31 -23.47 -3.24
C GLY A 16 -8.08 -22.40 -2.16
N GLU A 17 -8.34 -21.11 -2.43
CA GLU A 17 -8.12 -20.01 -1.47
C GLU A 17 -9.35 -19.72 -0.61
N THR A 18 -9.72 -20.67 0.24
CA THR A 18 -10.91 -20.56 1.09
C THR A 18 -10.71 -19.65 2.30
N ALA A 19 -9.46 -19.47 2.77
CA ALA A 19 -9.14 -18.69 3.96
C ALA A 19 -9.53 -17.20 3.84
N ALA A 20 -9.61 -16.66 2.62
CA ALA A 20 -9.96 -15.27 2.36
C ALA A 20 -11.45 -15.05 2.09
N ARG A 21 -12.30 -16.09 2.18
CA ARG A 21 -13.70 -16.08 1.72
C ARG A 21 -14.51 -14.87 2.24
N ALA A 22 -14.35 -14.50 3.50
CA ALA A 22 -15.10 -13.40 4.13
C ALA A 22 -14.88 -12.03 3.45
N LEU A 23 -13.79 -11.87 2.69
CA LEU A 23 -13.51 -10.66 1.91
C LEU A 23 -14.34 -10.57 0.62
N TYR A 24 -14.95 -11.67 0.18
CA TYR A 24 -15.67 -11.76 -1.09
C TYR A 24 -17.14 -12.12 -0.90
N VAL A 25 -17.44 -13.06 0.00
CA VAL A 25 -18.80 -13.60 0.19
C VAL A 25 -19.12 -13.71 1.68
N ASP A 26 -20.30 -13.23 2.05
CA ASP A 26 -20.89 -13.46 3.38
C ASP A 26 -22.17 -14.30 3.23
N GLY A 27 -22.15 -15.52 3.78
CA GLY A 27 -23.22 -16.51 3.67
C GLY A 27 -22.83 -17.79 2.94
N PRO A 28 -23.77 -18.74 2.73
CA PRO A 28 -23.51 -20.12 2.32
C PRO A 28 -23.37 -20.36 0.81
N GLY A 29 -23.05 -19.34 0.00
CA GLY A 29 -22.97 -19.49 -1.47
C GLY A 29 -21.77 -20.33 -1.96
N GLU A 30 -21.97 -21.19 -2.95
CA GLU A 30 -20.91 -21.99 -3.55
C GLU A 30 -20.18 -21.21 -4.65
N ILE A 31 -18.87 -21.08 -4.53
CA ILE A 31 -18.03 -20.34 -5.48
C ILE A 31 -17.57 -21.32 -6.55
N ALA A 32 -17.96 -21.09 -7.80
CA ALA A 32 -17.66 -21.99 -8.94
C ALA A 32 -16.66 -21.38 -9.93
N GLY A 33 -15.93 -20.34 -9.52
CA GLY A 33 -14.91 -19.68 -10.30
C GLY A 33 -14.66 -18.26 -9.80
N ARG A 34 -13.84 -17.51 -10.52
CA ARG A 34 -13.48 -16.13 -10.16
C ARG A 34 -14.62 -15.13 -10.26
N GLU A 35 -15.69 -15.43 -11.03
CA GLU A 35 -16.84 -14.54 -11.23
C GLU A 35 -18.20 -15.21 -10.93
N THR A 36 -18.22 -16.52 -10.71
CA THR A 36 -19.45 -17.31 -10.58
C THR A 36 -19.74 -17.72 -9.14
N LEU A 37 -20.97 -17.50 -8.69
CA LEU A 37 -21.48 -17.88 -7.37
C LEU A 37 -22.87 -18.51 -7.49
N HIS A 38 -23.05 -19.66 -6.85
CA HIS A 38 -24.32 -20.35 -6.75
C HIS A 38 -24.91 -20.19 -5.35
N VAL A 39 -26.22 -19.94 -5.29
CA VAL A 39 -27.00 -19.86 -4.07
C VAL A 39 -28.11 -20.90 -4.14
N ALA A 40 -28.03 -21.91 -3.27
CA ALA A 40 -29.03 -22.97 -3.16
C ALA A 40 -30.44 -22.40 -2.88
N GLY A 41 -31.49 -23.16 -3.24
CA GLY A 41 -32.88 -22.77 -3.01
C GLY A 41 -33.15 -22.37 -1.55
N GLY A 42 -33.87 -21.27 -1.35
CA GLY A 42 -34.11 -20.65 -0.04
C GLY A 42 -32.90 -19.95 0.59
N GLY A 43 -31.71 -20.03 -0.02
CA GLY A 43 -30.49 -19.42 0.47
C GLY A 43 -30.46 -17.90 0.28
N THR A 44 -29.71 -17.22 1.14
CA THR A 44 -29.40 -15.78 1.01
C THR A 44 -27.90 -15.57 1.21
N VAL A 45 -27.30 -14.74 0.36
CA VAL A 45 -25.87 -14.40 0.40
C VAL A 45 -25.71 -12.90 0.20
N SER A 46 -24.80 -12.27 0.94
CA SER A 46 -24.42 -10.88 0.74
C SER A 46 -23.05 -10.77 0.09
N LEU A 47 -22.96 -9.89 -0.91
CA LEU A 47 -21.71 -9.42 -1.51
C LEU A 47 -21.30 -8.05 -0.98
N GLY A 48 -21.90 -7.60 0.13
CA GLY A 48 -21.44 -6.44 0.88
C GLY A 48 -20.16 -6.77 1.64
N THR A 49 -19.12 -7.09 0.90
CA THR A 49 -17.82 -7.53 1.39
C THR A 49 -16.75 -6.59 0.87
N TYR A 50 -15.54 -6.69 1.42
CA TYR A 50 -14.46 -5.75 1.12
C TYR A 50 -14.17 -5.66 -0.39
N PHE A 51 -14.09 -6.80 -1.09
CA PHE A 51 -13.81 -6.78 -2.53
C PHE A 51 -15.04 -6.60 -3.40
N ASN A 52 -16.26 -6.93 -2.96
CA ASN A 52 -17.44 -6.87 -3.85
C ASN A 52 -18.36 -5.66 -3.62
N SER A 53 -18.07 -4.83 -2.62
CA SER A 53 -18.72 -3.54 -2.46
C SER A 53 -18.08 -2.48 -3.36
N PHE A 54 -18.91 -1.67 -4.02
CA PHE A 54 -18.48 -0.52 -4.81
C PHE A 54 -18.39 0.72 -3.92
N ALA A 55 -17.18 1.26 -3.74
CA ALA A 55 -16.88 2.41 -2.87
C ALA A 55 -17.43 3.74 -3.43
N ALA A 56 -18.77 3.84 -3.51
CA ALA A 56 -19.50 4.91 -4.20
C ALA A 56 -19.07 6.33 -3.77
N ALA A 57 -18.86 6.56 -2.47
CA ALA A 57 -18.44 7.86 -1.97
C ALA A 57 -17.06 8.30 -2.50
N TYR A 58 -16.12 7.36 -2.69
CA TYR A 58 -14.80 7.66 -3.25
C TYR A 58 -14.91 8.04 -4.73
N TRP A 59 -15.68 7.28 -5.51
CA TRP A 59 -15.93 7.60 -6.93
C TRP A 59 -16.68 8.92 -7.10
N ARG A 60 -17.66 9.19 -6.24
CA ARG A 60 -18.40 10.45 -6.22
C ARG A 60 -17.48 11.64 -5.92
N ARG A 61 -16.70 11.57 -4.84
CA ARG A 61 -15.83 12.66 -4.39
C ARG A 61 -14.66 12.93 -5.34
N TYR A 62 -13.96 11.88 -5.77
CA TYR A 62 -12.68 12.04 -6.47
C TYR A 62 -12.82 11.94 -7.98
N ALA A 63 -13.73 11.13 -8.52
CA ALA A 63 -13.94 11.02 -9.96
C ALA A 63 -15.09 11.90 -10.48
N ALA A 64 -15.87 12.52 -9.58
CA ALA A 64 -17.04 13.33 -9.90
C ALA A 64 -18.04 12.59 -10.81
N LEU A 65 -18.13 11.27 -10.69
CA LEU A 65 -19.14 10.49 -11.37
C LEU A 65 -20.52 10.78 -10.75
N GLY A 66 -21.48 11.15 -11.60
CA GLY A 66 -22.87 11.33 -11.19
C GLY A 66 -23.68 10.03 -11.22
N ARG A 67 -23.27 9.06 -12.03
CA ARG A 67 -24.00 7.81 -12.25
C ARG A 67 -23.05 6.67 -12.56
N VAL A 68 -23.49 5.45 -12.26
CA VAL A 68 -22.86 4.20 -12.71
C VAL A 68 -23.94 3.23 -13.19
N VAL A 69 -23.54 2.28 -14.03
CA VAL A 69 -24.42 1.22 -14.54
C VAL A 69 -23.93 -0.11 -14.00
N LEU A 70 -24.77 -0.75 -13.20
CA LEU A 70 -24.62 -2.13 -12.77
C LEU A 70 -25.17 -3.04 -13.87
N THR A 71 -24.34 -3.96 -14.35
CA THR A 71 -24.72 -5.01 -15.29
C THR A 71 -24.56 -6.36 -14.63
N VAL A 72 -25.62 -7.17 -14.57
CA VAL A 72 -25.65 -8.47 -13.90
C VAL A 72 -26.10 -9.54 -14.88
N ASP A 73 -25.29 -10.58 -15.07
CA ASP A 73 -25.70 -11.82 -15.74
C ASP A 73 -25.94 -12.90 -14.70
N ALA A 74 -27.14 -13.48 -14.73
CA ALA A 74 -27.60 -14.45 -13.73
C ALA A 74 -28.63 -15.42 -14.32
N ALA A 75 -28.77 -16.58 -13.68
CA ALA A 75 -29.73 -17.61 -14.07
C ALA A 75 -30.41 -18.25 -12.85
N GLY A 76 -31.57 -18.87 -13.08
CA GLY A 76 -32.37 -19.51 -12.04
C GLY A 76 -33.56 -18.65 -11.63
N ARG A 77 -33.97 -18.75 -10.35
CA ARG A 77 -35.11 -18.02 -9.81
C ARG A 77 -34.79 -17.41 -8.46
N GLY A 78 -35.00 -16.10 -8.36
CA GLY A 78 -34.65 -15.37 -7.15
C GLY A 78 -34.73 -13.87 -7.32
N THR A 79 -34.00 -13.17 -6.47
CA THR A 79 -33.92 -11.72 -6.47
C THR A 79 -32.52 -11.28 -6.08
N ILE A 80 -32.01 -10.27 -6.79
CA ILE A 80 -30.77 -9.58 -6.42
C ILE A 80 -31.17 -8.19 -5.94
N ASP A 81 -31.06 -7.95 -4.63
CA ASP A 81 -31.25 -6.64 -4.03
C ASP A 81 -29.98 -5.81 -4.24
N VAL A 82 -30.12 -4.61 -4.78
CA VAL A 82 -29.05 -3.61 -4.81
C VAL A 82 -29.15 -2.81 -3.51
N VAL A 83 -28.12 -2.88 -2.68
CA VAL A 83 -28.11 -2.29 -1.35
C VAL A 83 -27.09 -1.16 -1.31
N ALA A 84 -27.46 -0.04 -0.70
CA ALA A 84 -26.56 1.07 -0.44
C ALA A 84 -26.44 1.32 1.06
N SER A 85 -25.28 1.81 1.48
CA SER A 85 -25.05 2.30 2.84
C SER A 85 -24.89 3.81 2.86
N ASP A 86 -25.12 4.43 4.01
CA ASP A 86 -24.67 5.79 4.29
C ASP A 86 -23.26 5.81 4.93
N ALA A 87 -22.80 7.00 5.33
CA ALA A 87 -21.53 7.23 6.01
C ALA A 87 -21.40 6.50 7.36
N HIS A 88 -22.51 6.07 7.96
CA HIS A 88 -22.56 5.35 9.23
C HIS A 88 -22.76 3.83 9.03
N ALA A 89 -22.49 3.34 7.82
CA ALA A 89 -22.68 1.96 7.40
C ALA A 89 -24.15 1.45 7.50
N ARG A 90 -25.14 2.34 7.61
CA ARG A 90 -26.55 1.92 7.72
C ARG A 90 -27.09 1.51 6.34
N PRO A 91 -27.54 0.26 6.14
CA PRO A 91 -27.94 -0.23 4.82
C PRO A 91 -29.40 0.11 4.47
N ALA A 92 -29.67 0.30 3.18
CA ALA A 92 -31.00 0.40 2.60
C ALA A 92 -31.03 -0.22 1.20
N VAL A 93 -32.10 -0.95 0.87
CA VAL A 93 -32.31 -1.47 -0.49
C VAL A 93 -32.69 -0.30 -1.41
N VAL A 94 -31.92 -0.11 -2.48
CA VAL A 94 -32.09 0.98 -3.46
C VAL A 94 -32.54 0.50 -4.83
N GLY A 95 -32.51 -0.81 -5.06
CA GLY A 95 -32.99 -1.43 -6.29
C GLY A 95 -33.23 -2.92 -6.08
N ARG A 96 -34.06 -3.52 -6.95
CA ARG A 96 -34.36 -4.95 -6.90
C ARG A 96 -34.42 -5.51 -8.32
N ILE A 97 -33.63 -6.55 -8.57
CA ILE A 97 -33.54 -7.21 -9.87
C ILE A 97 -34.16 -8.60 -9.72
N PRO A 98 -35.42 -8.81 -10.15
CA PRO A 98 -36.02 -10.13 -10.16
C PRO A 98 -35.33 -11.01 -11.20
N ILE A 99 -35.03 -12.24 -10.83
CA ILE A 99 -34.41 -13.24 -11.70
C ILE A 99 -35.42 -14.37 -11.90
N ASP A 100 -35.80 -14.56 -13.15
CA ASP A 100 -36.58 -15.70 -13.63
C ASP A 100 -35.99 -16.10 -14.98
N GLY A 101 -35.35 -17.27 -15.03
CA GLY A 101 -34.54 -17.71 -16.16
C GLY A 101 -33.19 -17.00 -16.28
N SER A 102 -32.54 -17.17 -17.43
CA SER A 102 -31.17 -16.71 -17.71
C SER A 102 -31.15 -15.37 -18.44
N GLY A 103 -30.17 -14.50 -18.13
CA GLY A 103 -29.87 -13.34 -18.97
C GLY A 103 -29.20 -12.17 -18.25
N GLU A 104 -28.84 -11.17 -19.04
CA GLU A 104 -28.25 -9.92 -18.55
C GLU A 104 -29.34 -8.91 -18.16
N ARG A 105 -29.14 -8.21 -17.03
CA ARG A 105 -29.98 -7.12 -16.54
C ARG A 105 -29.10 -5.92 -16.24
N ARG A 106 -29.59 -4.72 -16.56
CA ARG A 106 -28.86 -3.47 -16.37
C ARG A 106 -29.66 -2.53 -15.49
N VAL A 107 -28.99 -1.93 -14.50
CA VAL A 107 -29.59 -0.96 -13.58
C VAL A 107 -28.69 0.27 -13.50
N GLU A 108 -29.29 1.43 -13.70
CA GLU A 108 -28.61 2.72 -13.54
C GLU A 108 -28.75 3.20 -12.09
N LEU A 109 -27.67 3.68 -11.51
CA LEU A 109 -27.61 4.10 -10.11
C LEU A 109 -27.00 5.50 -10.03
N ASP A 110 -27.74 6.40 -9.40
CA ASP A 110 -27.31 7.76 -9.10
C ASP A 110 -26.33 7.77 -7.92
N LEU A 111 -25.21 8.46 -8.08
CA LEU A 111 -24.18 8.62 -7.06
C LEU A 111 -24.33 9.90 -6.22
N ALA A 112 -25.27 10.78 -6.52
CA ALA A 112 -25.48 12.05 -5.80
C ALA A 112 -25.73 11.87 -4.29
N ARG A 113 -26.28 10.71 -3.88
CA ARG A 113 -26.57 10.42 -2.47
C ARG A 113 -25.36 10.06 -1.61
N PHE A 114 -24.17 9.92 -2.19
CA PHE A 114 -22.96 9.44 -1.50
C PHE A 114 -21.96 10.57 -1.19
N ASP A 115 -22.39 11.83 -1.18
CA ASP A 115 -21.54 12.99 -0.88
C ASP A 115 -20.95 12.91 0.55
N ASP A 116 -21.70 12.37 1.52
CA ASP A 116 -21.27 12.24 2.92
C ASP A 116 -20.55 10.92 3.23
N GLY A 117 -20.64 9.93 2.33
CA GLY A 117 -20.14 8.57 2.55
C GLY A 117 -21.07 7.50 1.99
N GLY A 118 -20.60 6.26 2.01
CA GLY A 118 -21.33 5.05 1.65
C GLY A 118 -20.76 4.28 0.46
N ALA A 119 -21.32 3.09 0.28
CA ALA A 119 -20.99 2.13 -0.76
C ALA A 119 -22.26 1.42 -1.27
N ILE A 120 -22.13 0.70 -2.38
CA ILE A 120 -23.21 -0.09 -3.00
C ILE A 120 -22.75 -1.54 -3.17
N TRP A 121 -23.62 -2.52 -2.91
CA TRP A 121 -23.34 -3.94 -3.13
C TRP A 121 -24.62 -4.71 -3.52
N LEU A 122 -24.48 -6.04 -3.66
CA LEU A 122 -25.55 -6.95 -4.04
C LEU A 122 -25.84 -7.95 -2.93
N ASP A 123 -27.11 -8.15 -2.61
CA ASP A 123 -27.59 -9.26 -1.79
C ASP A 123 -28.45 -10.19 -2.64
N LEU A 124 -28.09 -11.47 -2.68
CA LEU A 124 -28.71 -12.49 -3.50
C LEU A 124 -29.67 -13.32 -2.65
N ARG A 125 -30.92 -13.47 -3.10
CA ARG A 125 -31.96 -14.28 -2.46
C ARG A 125 -32.47 -15.30 -3.46
N SER A 126 -32.24 -16.57 -3.17
CA SER A 126 -32.62 -17.68 -4.05
C SER A 126 -33.99 -18.23 -3.66
N VAL A 127 -34.81 -18.59 -4.65
CA VAL A 127 -36.08 -19.30 -4.43
C VAL A 127 -35.83 -20.81 -4.54
N ASP A 128 -35.46 -21.30 -5.72
CA ASP A 128 -35.19 -22.72 -6.00
C ASP A 128 -33.81 -22.96 -6.62
N GLY A 129 -32.97 -21.92 -6.68
CA GLY A 129 -31.61 -21.95 -7.21
C GLY A 129 -31.30 -20.63 -7.93
N LEU A 130 -30.19 -19.98 -7.59
CA LEU A 130 -29.75 -18.73 -8.21
C LEU A 130 -28.26 -18.77 -8.49
N GLU A 131 -27.87 -18.58 -9.73
CA GLU A 131 -26.49 -18.47 -10.18
C GLU A 131 -26.22 -17.02 -10.59
N LEU A 132 -25.24 -16.38 -9.95
CA LEU A 132 -24.62 -15.16 -10.46
C LEU A 132 -23.43 -15.58 -11.33
N ARG A 133 -23.44 -15.21 -12.61
CA ARG A 133 -22.35 -15.50 -13.56
C ARG A 133 -21.36 -14.37 -13.68
N SER A 134 -21.86 -13.13 -13.63
CA SER A 134 -21.01 -11.94 -13.53
C SER A 134 -21.80 -10.75 -13.02
N ALA A 135 -21.11 -9.82 -12.36
CA ALA A 135 -21.64 -8.49 -12.06
C ALA A 135 -20.54 -7.45 -12.28
N ARG A 136 -20.88 -6.36 -12.98
CA ARG A 136 -19.93 -5.33 -13.39
C ARG A 136 -20.49 -3.93 -13.14
N TRP A 137 -19.70 -3.08 -12.51
CA TRP A 137 -19.94 -1.66 -12.38
C TRP A 137 -19.26 -0.95 -13.55
N THR A 138 -20.02 -0.21 -14.33
CA THR A 138 -19.55 0.43 -15.56
C THR A 138 -19.94 1.89 -15.63
N THR A 139 -19.25 2.64 -16.48
CA THR A 139 -19.60 4.03 -16.80
C THR A 139 -19.52 4.27 -18.31
N ASP A 140 -20.37 5.17 -18.79
CA ASP A 140 -20.38 5.74 -20.13
C ASP A 140 -19.62 7.07 -20.20
N ALA A 141 -19.23 7.63 -19.04
CA ALA A 141 -18.39 8.82 -18.99
C ALA A 141 -17.06 8.56 -19.69
N ALA A 142 -16.55 9.56 -20.40
CA ALA A 142 -15.20 9.48 -20.94
C ALA A 142 -14.17 9.54 -19.79
N PRO A 143 -13.05 8.79 -19.88
CA PRO A 143 -11.97 8.91 -18.89
C PRO A 143 -11.37 10.32 -18.94
N ARG A 144 -10.89 10.81 -17.80
CA ARG A 144 -10.28 12.15 -17.67
C ARG A 144 -8.85 12.19 -18.17
N ARG A 145 -8.18 11.03 -18.23
CA ARG A 145 -6.80 10.85 -18.65
C ARG A 145 -6.58 9.46 -19.23
N GLY A 146 -5.40 9.25 -19.81
CA GLY A 146 -4.92 7.92 -20.19
C GLY A 146 -4.82 6.99 -18.97
N GLY A 147 -4.55 5.71 -19.24
CA GLY A 147 -4.46 4.69 -18.20
C GLY A 147 -3.35 3.69 -18.46
N ALA A 148 -2.36 4.04 -19.27
CA ALA A 148 -1.21 3.19 -19.53
C ALA A 148 -0.36 3.15 -18.26
N VAL A 149 -0.26 1.98 -17.61
CA VAL A 149 0.46 1.83 -16.34
C VAL A 149 1.62 0.85 -16.50
N THR A 150 2.77 1.22 -15.97
CA THR A 150 3.87 0.28 -15.75
C THR A 150 3.83 -0.23 -14.31
N VAL A 151 3.73 -1.55 -14.13
CA VAL A 151 3.90 -2.18 -12.81
C VAL A 151 5.39 -2.26 -12.50
N VAL A 152 5.80 -1.85 -11.31
CA VAL A 152 7.18 -1.90 -10.82
C VAL A 152 7.24 -2.82 -9.61
N ILE A 153 8.06 -3.87 -9.70
CA ILE A 153 8.33 -4.81 -8.62
C ILE A 153 9.81 -4.72 -8.26
N ALA A 154 10.14 -4.37 -7.02
CA ALA A 154 11.51 -4.41 -6.53
C ALA A 154 11.72 -5.74 -5.78
N THR A 155 12.77 -6.49 -6.14
CA THR A 155 13.04 -7.81 -5.53
C THR A 155 14.47 -7.96 -5.04
N PHE A 156 14.67 -8.74 -3.98
CA PHE A 156 15.98 -9.08 -3.42
C PHE A 156 15.97 -10.50 -2.85
N ASN A 157 16.56 -11.44 -3.59
CA ASN A 157 16.69 -12.86 -3.19
C ASN A 157 15.35 -13.53 -2.82
N ARG A 158 14.30 -13.25 -3.60
CA ARG A 158 12.96 -13.84 -3.47
C ARG A 158 12.40 -14.27 -4.83
N PRO A 159 13.10 -15.17 -5.54
CA PRO A 159 12.77 -15.47 -6.93
C PRO A 159 11.37 -16.10 -7.07
N ASP A 160 10.97 -16.97 -6.14
CA ASP A 160 9.64 -17.62 -6.15
C ASP A 160 8.49 -16.65 -5.87
N ASP A 161 8.65 -15.77 -4.87
CA ASP A 161 7.65 -14.74 -4.54
C ASP A 161 7.45 -13.80 -5.74
N CYS A 162 8.54 -13.33 -6.35
CA CYS A 162 8.50 -12.50 -7.54
C CYS A 162 7.81 -13.21 -8.72
N ALA A 163 8.13 -14.48 -8.98
CA ALA A 163 7.48 -15.26 -10.04
C ALA A 163 5.98 -15.47 -9.78
N ALA A 164 5.58 -15.67 -8.53
CA ALA A 164 4.18 -15.77 -8.13
C ALA A 164 3.42 -14.45 -8.34
N GLN A 165 4.02 -13.31 -7.98
CA GLN A 165 3.44 -11.98 -8.20
C GLN A 165 3.30 -11.66 -9.69
N LEU A 166 4.31 -11.99 -10.52
CA LEU A 166 4.23 -11.87 -11.97
C LEU A 166 3.09 -12.71 -12.57
N ARG A 167 2.91 -13.94 -12.07
CA ARG A 167 1.79 -14.80 -12.47
C ARG A 167 0.44 -14.19 -12.09
N ALA A 168 0.32 -13.60 -10.90
CA ALA A 168 -0.92 -12.93 -10.48
C ALA A 168 -1.25 -11.75 -11.42
N VAL A 169 -0.27 -10.89 -11.72
CA VAL A 169 -0.44 -9.77 -12.65
C VAL A 169 -0.76 -10.26 -14.07
N GLY A 170 -0.06 -11.29 -14.56
CA GLY A 170 -0.24 -11.85 -15.90
C GLY A 170 -1.50 -12.71 -16.08
N GLY A 171 -2.07 -13.22 -14.98
CA GLY A 171 -3.18 -14.18 -15.01
C GLY A 171 -4.54 -13.58 -15.38
N ASP A 172 -4.66 -12.25 -15.43
CA ASP A 172 -5.87 -11.55 -15.87
C ASP A 172 -5.63 -10.82 -17.20
N PRO A 173 -6.16 -11.36 -18.33
CA PRO A 173 -5.95 -10.76 -19.65
C PRO A 173 -6.48 -9.32 -19.78
N ALA A 174 -7.57 -8.98 -19.07
CA ALA A 174 -8.14 -7.64 -19.12
C ALA A 174 -7.22 -6.63 -18.39
N LEU A 175 -6.58 -7.06 -17.30
CA LEU A 175 -5.54 -6.28 -16.63
C LEU A 175 -4.33 -6.11 -17.55
N VAL A 176 -3.77 -7.20 -18.09
CA VAL A 176 -2.57 -7.16 -18.96
C VAL A 176 -2.77 -6.23 -20.16
N ALA A 177 -3.96 -6.22 -20.75
CA ALA A 177 -4.30 -5.32 -21.85
C ALA A 177 -4.26 -3.82 -21.49
N SER A 178 -4.35 -3.48 -20.20
CA SER A 178 -4.26 -2.11 -19.70
C SER A 178 -2.84 -1.66 -19.31
N LEU A 179 -1.88 -2.59 -19.27
CA LEU A 179 -0.51 -2.31 -18.86
C LEU A 179 0.35 -1.89 -20.05
N ALA A 180 1.16 -0.85 -19.84
CA ALA A 180 2.26 -0.49 -20.73
C ALA A 180 3.44 -1.47 -20.57
N GLY A 181 3.75 -1.86 -19.33
CA GLY A 181 4.87 -2.72 -19.03
C GLY A 181 4.85 -3.28 -17.61
N VAL A 182 5.74 -4.23 -17.36
CA VAL A 182 6.08 -4.73 -16.02
C VAL A 182 7.60 -4.69 -15.89
N VAL A 183 8.11 -3.92 -14.93
CA VAL A 183 9.54 -3.79 -14.66
C VAL A 183 9.85 -4.45 -13.32
N VAL A 184 10.66 -5.49 -13.36
CA VAL A 184 11.25 -6.11 -12.16
C VAL A 184 12.63 -5.53 -11.96
N VAL A 185 12.87 -4.88 -10.83
CA VAL A 185 14.19 -4.42 -10.42
C VAL A 185 14.79 -5.45 -9.48
N ASP A 186 15.67 -6.28 -10.04
CA ASP A 186 16.36 -7.34 -9.33
C ASP A 186 17.64 -6.80 -8.69
N GLN A 187 17.67 -6.85 -7.37
CA GLN A 187 18.76 -6.33 -6.54
C GLN A 187 19.59 -7.44 -5.87
N GLY A 188 19.25 -8.70 -6.13
CA GLY A 188 19.81 -9.87 -5.47
C GLY A 188 20.79 -10.68 -6.33
N ASP A 189 21.23 -11.79 -5.73
CA ASP A 189 22.07 -12.80 -6.36
C ASP A 189 21.28 -14.09 -6.68
N ALA A 190 20.08 -14.24 -6.11
CA ALA A 190 19.11 -15.28 -6.47
C ALA A 190 18.04 -14.64 -7.38
N HIS A 191 18.13 -14.91 -8.67
CA HIS A 191 17.41 -14.16 -9.69
C HIS A 191 16.01 -14.74 -9.97
N PRO A 192 15.00 -13.91 -10.24
CA PRO A 192 13.64 -14.38 -10.54
C PRO A 192 13.56 -15.28 -11.77
N ASP A 193 14.45 -15.11 -12.75
CA ASP A 193 14.50 -15.93 -13.96
C ASP A 193 14.97 -17.37 -13.71
N ASP A 194 15.52 -17.65 -12.53
CA ASP A 194 15.91 -19.00 -12.08
C ASP A 194 14.76 -19.76 -11.38
N ALA A 195 13.61 -19.12 -11.09
CA ALA A 195 12.48 -19.76 -10.41
C ALA A 195 11.68 -20.68 -11.35
N ASP A 196 11.26 -21.85 -10.84
CA ASP A 196 10.46 -22.84 -11.58
C ASP A 196 9.20 -22.23 -12.24
N GLY A 197 8.58 -21.26 -11.57
CA GLY A 197 7.35 -20.61 -12.04
C GLY A 197 7.55 -19.47 -13.05
N PHE A 198 8.78 -19.01 -13.26
CA PHE A 198 9.06 -17.77 -13.98
C PHE A 198 8.72 -17.85 -15.46
N ALA A 199 9.11 -18.92 -16.15
CA ALA A 199 8.87 -19.06 -17.59
C ALA A 199 7.37 -18.95 -17.95
N ALA A 200 6.50 -19.58 -17.14
CA ALA A 200 5.06 -19.49 -17.31
C ALA A 200 4.53 -18.08 -17.03
N ALA A 201 5.02 -17.41 -15.97
CA ALA A 201 4.62 -16.05 -15.64
C ALA A 201 5.07 -15.03 -16.71
N SER A 202 6.31 -15.18 -17.21
CA SER A 202 6.88 -14.37 -18.28
C SER A 202 6.08 -14.51 -19.57
N ALA A 203 5.67 -15.73 -19.94
CA ALA A 203 4.85 -15.96 -21.14
C ALA A 203 3.48 -15.24 -21.10
N LEU A 204 2.88 -15.08 -19.91
CA LEU A 204 1.62 -14.33 -19.76
C LEU A 204 1.77 -12.83 -20.03
N LEU A 205 2.96 -12.27 -19.74
CA LEU A 205 3.26 -10.85 -19.90
C LEU A 205 3.88 -10.55 -21.27
N GLY A 206 4.59 -11.51 -21.85
CA GLY A 206 5.31 -11.38 -23.13
C GLY A 206 6.33 -10.24 -23.10
N ASP A 207 6.41 -9.49 -24.20
CA ASP A 207 7.37 -8.39 -24.37
C ASP A 207 7.16 -7.21 -23.41
N ARG A 208 6.08 -7.23 -22.60
CA ARG A 208 5.84 -6.22 -21.57
C ARG A 208 6.72 -6.41 -20.34
N LEU A 209 7.22 -7.62 -20.08
CA LEU A 209 8.05 -7.90 -18.93
C LEU A 209 9.51 -7.54 -19.21
N ARG A 210 10.11 -6.76 -18.30
CA ARG A 210 11.53 -6.43 -18.31
C ARG A 210 12.15 -6.61 -16.94
N ILE A 211 13.25 -7.37 -16.89
CA ILE A 211 14.09 -7.47 -15.68
C ILE A 211 15.25 -6.50 -15.81
N VAL A 212 15.50 -5.74 -14.74
CA VAL A 212 16.58 -4.77 -14.63
C VAL A 212 17.40 -5.12 -13.40
N ARG A 213 18.65 -5.53 -13.60
CA ARG A 213 19.57 -5.88 -12.52
C ARG A 213 20.32 -4.65 -12.02
N GLN A 214 20.52 -4.55 -10.71
CA GLN A 214 21.34 -3.53 -10.06
C GLN A 214 21.86 -4.00 -8.69
N PRO A 215 22.84 -3.32 -8.10
CA PRO A 215 23.23 -3.59 -6.71
C PRO A 215 22.09 -3.35 -5.70
N ASN A 216 22.23 -3.91 -4.50
CA ASN A 216 21.25 -3.69 -3.43
C ASN A 216 21.25 -2.26 -2.90
N LEU A 217 20.29 -1.46 -3.37
CA LEU A 217 20.02 -0.09 -2.93
C LEU A 217 18.76 0.00 -2.05
N GLY A 218 18.25 -1.14 -1.60
CA GLY A 218 17.03 -1.27 -0.78
C GLY A 218 15.75 -0.97 -1.55
N GLY A 219 14.64 -0.84 -0.83
CA GLY A 219 13.34 -0.47 -1.40
C GLY A 219 13.38 0.89 -2.11
N SER A 220 14.00 1.91 -1.51
CA SER A 220 14.07 3.25 -2.12
C SER A 220 14.77 3.22 -3.47
N GLY A 221 15.85 2.45 -3.60
CA GLY A 221 16.59 2.31 -4.85
C GLY A 221 15.90 1.41 -5.87
N GLY A 222 15.29 0.30 -5.44
CA GLY A 222 14.51 -0.58 -6.31
C GLY A 222 13.32 0.14 -6.95
N TYR A 223 12.52 0.81 -6.13
CA TYR A 223 11.36 1.56 -6.61
C TYR A 223 11.78 2.79 -7.44
N SER A 224 12.80 3.54 -7.04
CA SER A 224 13.29 4.67 -7.84
C SER A 224 13.86 4.23 -9.18
N ARG A 225 14.53 3.07 -9.26
CA ARG A 225 14.96 2.49 -10.54
C ARG A 225 13.76 2.21 -11.42
N GLY A 226 12.75 1.49 -10.93
CA GLY A 226 11.57 1.18 -11.73
C GLY A 226 10.81 2.44 -12.18
N MET A 227 10.72 3.46 -11.33
CA MET A 227 10.19 4.77 -11.72
C MET A 227 11.01 5.42 -12.84
N LEU A 228 12.35 5.41 -12.75
CA LEU A 228 13.23 5.94 -13.80
C LEU A 228 13.04 5.22 -15.13
N GLU A 229 12.93 3.89 -15.06
CA GLU A 229 12.72 3.02 -16.22
C GLU A 229 11.40 3.33 -16.92
N ALA A 230 10.30 3.49 -16.18
CA ALA A 230 9.01 3.90 -16.74
C ALA A 230 9.03 5.34 -17.29
N LEU A 231 9.69 6.27 -16.59
CA LEU A 231 9.85 7.66 -17.05
C LEU A 231 10.70 7.75 -18.33
N ALA A 232 11.71 6.89 -18.48
CA ALA A 232 12.58 6.82 -19.64
C ALA A 232 11.87 6.20 -20.85
N ALA A 233 11.04 5.17 -20.65
CA ALA A 233 10.22 4.58 -21.71
C ALA A 233 9.20 5.58 -22.27
N GLY A 234 8.61 6.42 -21.41
CA GLY A 234 7.75 7.53 -21.83
C GLY A 234 6.37 7.12 -22.35
N ASP A 235 5.98 5.86 -22.18
CA ASP A 235 4.71 5.27 -22.63
C ASP A 235 3.66 5.12 -21.52
N SER A 236 4.01 5.53 -20.30
CA SER A 236 3.21 5.30 -19.08
C SER A 236 2.68 6.60 -18.48
N ASP A 237 1.37 6.64 -18.22
CA ASP A 237 0.67 7.72 -17.52
C ASP A 237 0.89 7.64 -15.99
N ALA A 238 1.09 6.43 -15.47
CA ALA A 238 1.41 6.16 -14.08
C ALA A 238 2.31 4.94 -13.91
N VAL A 239 2.92 4.82 -12.73
CA VAL A 239 3.56 3.59 -12.27
C VAL A 239 2.76 3.00 -11.11
N LEU A 240 2.64 1.69 -11.05
CA LEU A 240 2.11 1.00 -9.88
C LEU A 240 3.25 0.26 -9.19
N LEU A 241 3.60 0.68 -7.99
CA LEU A 241 4.58 -0.01 -7.16
C LEU A 241 3.91 -1.19 -6.47
N LEU A 242 4.57 -2.35 -6.50
CA LEU A 242 4.18 -3.57 -5.80
C LEU A 242 5.41 -4.21 -5.13
N ASP A 243 5.22 -4.73 -3.92
CA ASP A 243 6.22 -5.61 -3.29
C ASP A 243 6.20 -6.99 -3.99
N ASP A 244 7.34 -7.67 -3.98
CA ASP A 244 7.51 -9.03 -4.52
C ASP A 244 6.90 -10.11 -3.61
N ASP A 245 7.01 -9.94 -2.30
CA ASP A 245 6.44 -10.82 -1.25
C ASP A 245 5.01 -10.44 -0.82
N ALA A 246 4.36 -9.57 -1.58
CA ALA A 246 2.92 -9.33 -1.49
C ALA A 246 2.15 -10.22 -2.48
N ARG A 247 0.93 -10.59 -2.12
CA ARG A 247 -0.02 -11.25 -3.02
C ARG A 247 -1.07 -10.23 -3.46
N ALA A 248 -1.03 -9.83 -4.73
CA ALA A 248 -2.01 -8.90 -5.27
C ALA A 248 -3.31 -9.62 -5.69
N GLU A 249 -4.45 -8.98 -5.43
CA GLU A 249 -5.72 -9.29 -6.10
C GLU A 249 -5.70 -8.58 -7.47
N PRO A 250 -5.66 -9.29 -8.62
CA PRO A 250 -5.56 -8.64 -9.93
C PRO A 250 -6.66 -7.63 -10.21
N GLU A 251 -7.87 -7.88 -9.71
CA GLU A 251 -8.99 -6.95 -9.82
C GLU A 251 -8.75 -5.66 -9.01
N ALA A 252 -8.00 -5.71 -7.90
CA ALA A 252 -7.58 -4.52 -7.17
C ALA A 252 -6.67 -3.62 -8.02
N ILE A 253 -5.77 -4.21 -8.82
CA ILE A 253 -4.91 -3.47 -9.74
C ILE A 253 -5.77 -2.79 -10.81
N ALA A 254 -6.69 -3.53 -11.43
CA ALA A 254 -7.60 -3.00 -12.44
C ALA A 254 -8.45 -1.82 -11.90
N ARG A 255 -8.94 -1.93 -10.65
CA ARG A 255 -9.68 -0.86 -9.96
C ARG A 255 -8.83 0.37 -9.70
N ALA A 256 -7.57 0.20 -9.27
CA ALA A 256 -6.66 1.32 -9.06
C ALA A 256 -6.41 2.10 -10.37
N ILE A 257 -6.20 1.38 -11.48
CA ILE A 257 -6.03 1.96 -12.81
C ILE A 257 -7.32 2.68 -13.24
N ALA A 258 -8.48 2.03 -13.09
CA ALA A 258 -9.78 2.62 -13.40
C ALA A 258 -9.99 3.92 -12.60
N PHE A 259 -9.75 3.90 -11.29
CA PHE A 259 -9.91 5.07 -10.44
C PHE A 259 -8.97 6.21 -10.85
N PHE A 260 -7.70 5.91 -11.13
CA PHE A 260 -6.74 6.87 -11.64
C PHE A 260 -7.21 7.56 -12.93
N ARG A 261 -7.76 6.79 -13.88
CA ARG A 261 -8.24 7.30 -15.18
C ARG A 261 -9.40 8.27 -15.05
N TYR A 262 -10.24 8.10 -14.04
CA TYR A 262 -11.48 8.87 -13.86
C TYR A 262 -11.39 9.95 -12.79
N ALA A 263 -10.40 9.88 -11.89
CA ALA A 263 -10.17 10.92 -10.90
C ALA A 263 -10.11 12.31 -11.56
N ALA A 264 -10.89 13.26 -11.04
CA ALA A 264 -11.02 14.62 -11.55
C ALA A 264 -9.72 15.43 -11.38
N ARG A 265 -8.85 15.03 -10.45
CA ARG A 265 -7.54 15.63 -10.15
C ARG A 265 -6.45 14.57 -10.16
N GLU A 266 -5.20 14.99 -10.23
CA GLU A 266 -4.08 14.08 -10.02
C GLU A 266 -4.08 13.62 -8.56
N VAL A 267 -4.08 12.32 -8.35
CA VAL A 267 -4.06 11.70 -7.03
C VAL A 267 -3.10 10.53 -7.05
N VAL A 268 -2.49 10.25 -5.91
CA VAL A 268 -1.84 8.97 -5.63
C VAL A 268 -2.94 7.98 -5.24
N VAL A 269 -2.96 6.79 -5.82
CA VAL A 269 -3.96 5.75 -5.48
C VAL A 269 -3.28 4.64 -4.70
N GLY A 270 -3.63 4.53 -3.43
CA GLY A 270 -3.10 3.56 -2.49
C GLY A 270 -3.99 2.33 -2.34
N GLY A 271 -3.37 1.16 -2.18
CA GLY A 271 -4.05 -0.05 -1.73
C GLY A 271 -3.88 -0.28 -0.23
N GLY A 272 -4.92 -0.82 0.40
CA GLY A 272 -4.82 -1.33 1.77
C GLY A 272 -3.91 -2.54 1.88
N MET A 273 -3.53 -2.90 3.10
CA MET A 273 -2.73 -4.10 3.37
C MET A 273 -3.54 -5.08 4.22
N LEU A 274 -3.78 -6.28 3.69
CA LEU A 274 -4.30 -7.43 4.41
C LEU A 274 -3.12 -8.25 4.99
N HIS A 275 -3.33 -8.90 6.12
CA HIS A 275 -2.32 -9.80 6.69
C HIS A 275 -2.25 -11.11 5.91
N ILE A 276 -1.06 -11.49 5.46
CA ILE A 276 -0.88 -12.76 4.73
C ILE A 276 -1.10 -14.00 5.62
N ASP A 277 -0.83 -13.88 6.92
CA ASP A 277 -0.98 -14.92 7.96
C ASP A 277 -2.37 -14.93 8.62
N ALA A 278 -3.16 -13.87 8.42
CA ALA A 278 -4.56 -13.78 8.80
C ALA A 278 -5.36 -13.16 7.64
N PRO A 279 -5.68 -13.94 6.59
CA PRO A 279 -6.12 -13.40 5.30
C PRO A 279 -7.40 -12.58 5.31
N THR A 280 -8.21 -12.64 6.36
CA THR A 280 -9.44 -11.83 6.53
C THR A 280 -9.22 -10.53 7.29
N ARG A 281 -8.00 -10.28 7.78
CA ARG A 281 -7.66 -9.13 8.60
C ARG A 281 -6.97 -8.05 7.80
N LEU A 282 -7.60 -6.88 7.74
CA LEU A 282 -7.05 -5.67 7.16
C LEU A 282 -6.17 -4.97 8.19
N TYR A 283 -4.85 -4.97 7.94
CA TYR A 283 -3.91 -4.20 8.74
C TYR A 283 -4.26 -2.72 8.72
N ALA A 284 -4.47 -2.12 7.54
CA ALA A 284 -4.90 -0.74 7.40
C ALA A 284 -5.51 -0.50 6.01
N GLN A 285 -6.62 0.26 5.96
CA GLN A 285 -7.10 0.84 4.70
C GLN A 285 -6.37 2.13 4.36
N SER A 286 -6.22 3.03 5.34
CA SER A 286 -5.64 4.36 5.17
C SER A 286 -4.73 4.70 6.33
N GLU A 287 -3.58 5.27 6.03
CA GLU A 287 -2.62 5.65 7.05
C GLU A 287 -2.46 7.17 7.11
N GLN A 288 -2.32 7.67 8.34
CA GLN A 288 -2.18 9.10 8.61
C GLN A 288 -0.91 9.36 9.38
N TRP A 289 -0.38 10.56 9.19
CA TRP A 289 0.84 11.04 9.81
C TRP A 289 0.52 12.03 10.92
N ASP A 290 1.00 11.74 12.14
CA ASP A 290 0.93 12.65 13.26
C ASP A 290 2.16 13.57 13.26
N ASP A 291 1.99 14.76 12.69
CA ASP A 291 3.04 15.79 12.62
C ASP A 291 3.62 16.18 13.97
N ARG A 292 2.85 16.06 15.06
CA ARG A 292 3.26 16.48 16.41
C ARG A 292 4.45 15.69 16.90
N ILE A 293 4.53 14.42 16.50
CA ILE A 293 5.61 13.51 16.88
C ILE A 293 6.35 12.95 15.68
N SER A 294 5.92 13.27 14.45
CA SER A 294 6.46 12.72 13.21
C SER A 294 6.43 11.19 13.25
N TRP A 295 5.24 10.63 13.40
CA TRP A 295 5.01 9.18 13.48
C TRP A 295 3.64 8.81 12.90
N PHE A 296 3.43 7.52 12.67
CA PHE A 296 2.13 6.98 12.29
C PHE A 296 1.05 7.27 13.35
N ALA A 297 -0.14 7.64 12.90
CA ALA A 297 -1.30 7.89 13.75
C ALA A 297 -2.00 6.59 14.16
N LEU A 298 -1.36 5.82 15.05
CA LEU A 298 -1.81 4.48 15.46
C LEU A 298 -3.03 4.48 16.41
N GLY A 299 -3.40 5.63 16.98
CA GLY A 299 -4.50 5.74 17.95
C GLY A 299 -5.87 6.02 17.32
N ARG A 300 -6.09 5.61 16.06
CA ARG A 300 -7.36 5.81 15.34
C ARG A 300 -8.23 4.55 15.51
N ASP A 301 -9.38 4.69 16.15
CA ASP A 301 -10.31 3.59 16.38
C ASP A 301 -10.75 2.93 15.06
N GLY A 302 -10.67 1.61 15.00
CA GLY A 302 -11.03 0.81 13.82
C GLY A 302 -10.14 1.00 12.59
N ALA A 303 -9.09 1.82 12.65
CA ALA A 303 -8.23 2.08 11.49
C ALA A 303 -7.22 0.96 11.21
N TYR A 304 -6.91 0.16 12.23
CA TYR A 304 -5.93 -0.92 12.14
C TYR A 304 -6.48 -2.27 12.60
N ASP A 305 -5.98 -3.35 12.00
CA ASP A 305 -6.24 -4.75 12.36
C ASP A 305 -7.73 -5.14 12.41
N VAL A 306 -8.49 -4.73 11.39
CA VAL A 306 -9.92 -5.05 11.24
C VAL A 306 -10.11 -6.45 10.67
N ASP A 307 -10.79 -7.35 11.39
CA ASP A 307 -11.05 -8.72 10.94
C ASP A 307 -12.47 -8.91 10.37
N PHE A 308 -12.56 -9.20 9.08
CA PHE A 308 -13.84 -9.37 8.39
C PHE A 308 -14.49 -10.73 8.62
N ALA A 309 -13.76 -11.72 9.17
CA ALA A 309 -14.35 -12.97 9.60
C ALA A 309 -15.11 -12.82 10.93
N GLU A 310 -14.62 -11.93 11.82
CA GLU A 310 -15.26 -11.65 13.10
C GLU A 310 -16.44 -10.70 12.97
N THR A 311 -16.25 -9.60 12.23
CA THR A 311 -17.31 -8.62 11.93
C THR A 311 -17.28 -8.33 10.44
N PRO A 312 -18.34 -8.68 9.68
CA PRO A 312 -18.38 -8.44 8.24
C PRO A 312 -18.10 -6.98 7.89
N TRP A 313 -17.58 -6.73 6.68
CA TRP A 313 -17.23 -5.40 6.20
C TRP A 313 -18.31 -4.33 6.45
N ARG A 314 -19.60 -4.69 6.28
CA ARG A 314 -20.77 -3.82 6.52
C ARG A 314 -20.91 -3.31 7.96
N GLY A 315 -20.24 -3.92 8.91
CA GLY A 315 -20.26 -3.52 10.32
C GLY A 315 -19.25 -2.43 10.69
N HIS A 316 -18.36 -2.04 9.76
CA HIS A 316 -17.23 -1.14 10.05
C HIS A 316 -17.47 0.26 9.48
N GLU A 317 -18.05 1.15 10.28
CA GLU A 317 -18.39 2.54 9.88
C GLU A 317 -17.26 3.28 9.16
N ASN A 318 -16.02 3.16 9.64
CA ASN A 318 -14.86 3.84 9.07
C ASN A 318 -14.51 3.41 7.63
N LEU A 319 -15.00 2.25 7.17
CA LEU A 319 -14.83 1.78 5.79
C LEU A 319 -15.93 2.27 4.84
N HIS A 320 -16.98 2.88 5.39
CA HIS A 320 -18.06 3.51 4.62
C HIS A 320 -17.87 5.03 4.50
N ARG A 321 -16.95 5.63 5.26
CA ARG A 321 -16.58 7.05 5.13
C ARG A 321 -15.41 7.23 4.17
N VAL A 322 -15.32 8.41 3.57
CA VAL A 322 -14.08 8.82 2.91
C VAL A 322 -13.08 9.20 3.98
N GLU A 323 -12.09 8.33 4.19
CA GLU A 323 -11.04 8.54 5.17
C GLU A 323 -9.89 9.33 4.55
N ARG A 324 -9.29 10.21 5.35
CA ARG A 324 -8.04 10.89 4.99
C ARG A 324 -6.89 9.89 4.98
N SER A 325 -6.05 9.96 3.96
CA SER A 325 -4.77 9.25 3.88
C SER A 325 -3.66 10.25 3.58
N ASP A 326 -2.57 10.22 4.35
CA ASP A 326 -1.43 11.14 4.15
C ASP A 326 -0.34 10.52 3.25
N PHE A 327 -0.28 9.20 3.23
CA PHE A 327 0.64 8.42 2.42
C PHE A 327 0.06 7.01 2.27
N ASN A 328 0.63 6.21 1.36
CA ASN A 328 0.34 4.79 1.26
C ASN A 328 1.64 4.01 1.14
N GLY A 329 1.73 2.89 1.83
CA GLY A 329 2.87 1.98 1.68
C GLY A 329 3.01 1.52 0.23
N TRP A 330 4.25 1.28 -0.18
CA TRP A 330 4.58 0.90 -1.55
C TRP A 330 4.37 -0.58 -1.87
N TRP A 331 3.77 -1.35 -0.95
CA TRP A 331 3.24 -2.69 -1.22
C TRP A 331 2.20 -2.67 -2.36
N MET A 332 1.46 -1.56 -2.49
CA MET A 332 0.56 -1.27 -3.62
C MET A 332 0.25 0.22 -3.69
N CYS A 333 0.93 0.94 -4.58
CA CYS A 333 0.76 2.39 -4.70
C CYS A 333 0.93 2.87 -6.15
N LEU A 334 -0.12 3.45 -6.71
CA LEU A 334 -0.13 4.01 -8.07
C LEU A 334 0.24 5.49 -8.02
N LEU A 335 1.32 5.84 -8.71
CA LEU A 335 1.91 7.16 -8.77
C LEU A 335 1.84 7.71 -10.20
N PRO A 336 1.15 8.84 -10.46
CA PRO A 336 1.14 9.45 -11.78
C PRO A 336 2.54 9.87 -12.22
N THR A 337 2.94 9.60 -13.47
CA THR A 337 4.29 9.96 -13.96
C THR A 337 4.50 11.47 -14.01
N ALA A 338 3.43 12.24 -14.25
CA ALA A 338 3.44 13.70 -14.16
C ALA A 338 3.77 14.20 -12.73
N VAL A 339 3.28 13.50 -11.69
CA VAL A 339 3.63 13.78 -10.29
C VAL A 339 5.09 13.46 -10.03
N LEU A 340 5.58 12.29 -10.48
CA LEU A 340 6.99 11.92 -10.34
C LEU A 340 7.94 12.94 -10.97
N ARG A 341 7.62 13.47 -12.16
CA ARG A 341 8.38 14.53 -12.82
C ARG A 341 8.35 15.85 -12.04
N ARG A 342 7.22 16.17 -11.40
CA ARG A 342 7.01 17.42 -10.68
C ARG A 342 7.64 17.43 -9.29
N VAL A 343 7.49 16.36 -8.52
CA VAL A 343 7.90 16.32 -7.10
C VAL A 343 9.17 15.50 -6.85
N GLY A 344 9.62 14.68 -7.81
CA GLY A 344 10.76 13.79 -7.70
C GLY A 344 10.38 12.33 -7.35
N LEU A 345 11.40 11.47 -7.25
CA LEU A 345 11.29 10.05 -6.90
C LEU A 345 11.39 9.83 -5.38
N ALA A 346 11.83 8.65 -4.90
CA ALA A 346 12.03 8.40 -3.48
C ALA A 346 13.14 9.28 -2.88
N GLN A 347 13.11 9.51 -1.57
CA GLN A 347 14.33 9.90 -0.85
C GLN A 347 15.30 8.72 -0.79
N PRO A 348 16.63 8.94 -0.87
CA PRO A 348 17.63 7.87 -0.83
C PRO A 348 17.80 7.31 0.60
N LEU A 349 16.82 6.53 1.06
CA LEU A 349 16.69 6.09 2.46
C LEU A 349 16.98 4.60 2.69
N PHE A 350 17.29 3.83 1.65
CA PHE A 350 17.42 2.38 1.63
C PHE A 350 16.06 1.67 1.87
N LEU A 351 15.47 1.78 3.07
CA LEU A 351 14.14 1.23 3.40
C LEU A 351 13.47 1.98 4.54
N LYS A 352 12.14 1.88 4.64
CA LYS A 352 11.23 2.55 5.60
C LYS A 352 11.20 4.07 5.46
N GLY A 353 10.00 4.63 5.30
CA GLY A 353 9.73 6.07 5.39
C GLY A 353 9.96 6.84 4.09
N ASP A 354 10.39 6.18 3.04
CA ASP A 354 10.42 6.66 1.66
C ASP A 354 9.02 6.85 1.08
N ASP A 355 8.12 5.89 1.34
CA ASP A 355 6.69 5.97 1.07
C ASP A 355 6.01 7.14 1.81
N VAL A 356 6.27 7.25 3.12
CA VAL A 356 5.75 8.33 3.98
C VAL A 356 6.24 9.68 3.49
N GLU A 357 7.55 9.83 3.27
CA GLU A 357 8.11 11.10 2.83
C GLU A 357 7.56 11.51 1.46
N PHE A 358 7.44 10.55 0.52
CA PHE A 358 6.87 10.83 -0.79
C PHE A 358 5.42 11.30 -0.67
N GLY A 359 4.59 10.62 0.13
CA GLY A 359 3.19 11.00 0.37
C GLY A 359 3.06 12.41 0.93
N LEU A 360 3.87 12.75 1.95
CA LEU A 360 3.89 14.09 2.54
C LEU A 360 4.38 15.16 1.56
N ARG A 361 5.41 14.85 0.75
CA ARG A 361 5.94 15.77 -0.28
C ARG A 361 4.94 15.99 -1.41
N ALA A 362 4.26 14.94 -1.86
CA ALA A 362 3.18 15.03 -2.85
C ALA A 362 1.99 15.84 -2.31
N GLY A 363 1.58 15.59 -1.07
CA GLY A 363 0.53 16.34 -0.38
C GLY A 363 0.85 17.83 -0.25
N ALA A 364 2.10 18.18 0.11
CA ALA A 364 2.56 19.57 0.14
C ALA A 364 2.54 20.26 -1.24
N ALA A 365 2.59 19.48 -2.33
CA ALA A 365 2.44 19.95 -3.72
C ALA A 365 0.98 19.88 -4.23
N GLY A 366 0.00 19.64 -3.35
CA GLY A 366 -1.42 19.60 -3.68
C GLY A 366 -1.89 18.30 -4.34
N VAL A 367 -1.12 17.21 -4.24
CA VAL A 367 -1.50 15.88 -4.73
C VAL A 367 -1.91 15.02 -3.54
N GLU A 368 -3.20 14.72 -3.45
CA GLU A 368 -3.74 13.90 -2.38
C GLU A 368 -3.41 12.42 -2.58
N THR A 369 -3.22 11.71 -1.47
CA THR A 369 -3.19 10.24 -1.44
C THR A 369 -4.59 9.72 -1.13
N VAL A 370 -5.10 8.84 -1.98
CA VAL A 370 -6.42 8.21 -1.84
C VAL A 370 -6.23 6.71 -1.67
N SER A 371 -6.44 6.20 -0.47
CA SER A 371 -6.42 4.76 -0.22
C SER A 371 -7.80 4.16 -0.48
N LEU A 372 -8.01 3.57 -1.66
CA LEU A 372 -9.33 3.17 -2.17
C LEU A 372 -9.82 1.85 -1.52
N PRO A 373 -10.98 1.82 -0.84
CA PRO A 373 -11.54 0.57 -0.33
C PRO A 373 -11.82 -0.44 -1.44
N GLY A 374 -11.58 -1.73 -1.18
CA GLY A 374 -11.66 -2.79 -2.18
C GLY A 374 -10.44 -2.87 -3.11
N VAL A 375 -9.39 -2.08 -2.84
CA VAL A 375 -8.06 -2.21 -3.43
C VAL A 375 -7.07 -2.57 -2.32
N ALA A 376 -6.52 -3.78 -2.36
CA ALA A 376 -5.56 -4.24 -1.37
C ALA A 376 -4.67 -5.37 -1.88
N VAL A 377 -3.60 -5.63 -1.13
CA VAL A 377 -2.74 -6.82 -1.26
C VAL A 377 -2.67 -7.55 0.08
N TRP A 378 -2.38 -8.85 0.07
CA TRP A 378 -1.94 -9.54 1.28
C TRP A 378 -0.43 -9.44 1.41
N HIS A 379 0.05 -9.06 2.58
CA HIS A 379 1.49 -8.93 2.85
C HIS A 379 1.78 -9.15 4.33
N LEU A 380 3.04 -9.39 4.68
CA LEU A 380 3.43 -9.65 6.07
C LEU A 380 3.32 -8.38 6.91
N GLY A 381 2.41 -8.40 7.88
CA GLY A 381 2.16 -7.30 8.80
C GLY A 381 3.33 -6.98 9.74
N TRP A 382 3.15 -5.92 10.54
CA TRP A 382 4.24 -5.35 11.36
C TRP A 382 4.42 -6.02 12.73
N GLY A 383 3.38 -6.68 13.23
CA GLY A 383 3.40 -7.35 14.54
C GLY A 383 4.45 -8.46 14.64
N SER A 384 4.65 -9.22 13.56
CA SER A 384 5.65 -10.27 13.46
C SER A 384 7.07 -9.73 13.24
N LYS A 385 7.22 -8.58 12.57
CA LYS A 385 8.52 -7.99 12.22
C LYS A 385 9.23 -7.28 13.38
N LEU A 386 8.48 -6.75 14.36
CA LEU A 386 8.99 -5.97 15.51
C LEU A 386 10.16 -5.01 15.15
N PRO A 387 10.01 -4.15 14.13
CA PRO A 387 11.13 -3.44 13.50
C PRO A 387 11.85 -2.48 14.45
N THR A 388 11.21 -2.04 15.54
CA THR A 388 11.83 -1.21 16.57
C THR A 388 12.84 -1.95 17.45
N HIS A 389 12.88 -3.28 17.40
CA HIS A 389 13.74 -4.13 18.24
C HIS A 389 14.87 -4.81 17.44
N THR A 390 14.84 -4.73 16.11
CA THR A 390 15.81 -5.38 15.23
C THR A 390 16.79 -4.35 14.65
N TRP A 391 17.62 -4.77 13.68
CA TRP A 391 18.50 -3.89 12.93
C TRP A 391 17.73 -2.78 12.18
N GLU A 392 16.45 -3.01 11.86
CA GLU A 392 15.56 -2.03 11.22
C GLU A 392 15.34 -0.80 12.08
N ALA A 393 15.54 -0.89 13.40
CA ALA A 393 15.42 0.23 14.33
C ALA A 393 16.36 1.40 13.96
N TYR A 394 17.50 1.10 13.32
CA TYR A 394 18.38 2.11 12.75
C TYR A 394 17.67 2.91 11.64
N PHE A 395 17.14 2.22 10.62
CA PHE A 395 16.55 2.86 9.44
C PHE A 395 15.26 3.59 9.82
N LEU A 396 14.38 2.92 10.57
CA LEU A 396 13.13 3.49 11.04
C LEU A 396 13.35 4.79 11.84
N HIS A 397 14.36 4.82 12.72
CA HIS A 397 14.66 6.02 13.49
C HIS A 397 15.36 7.11 12.68
N ARG A 398 16.36 6.76 11.86
CA ARG A 398 17.07 7.73 11.01
C ARG A 398 16.09 8.41 10.06
N ASN A 399 15.28 7.61 9.39
CA ASN A 399 14.40 8.07 8.33
C ASN A 399 13.23 8.85 8.93
N ARG A 400 12.67 8.45 10.08
CA ARG A 400 11.73 9.29 10.85
C ARG A 400 12.29 10.69 11.14
N LEU A 401 13.53 10.78 11.62
CA LEU A 401 14.17 12.06 11.88
C LEU A 401 14.34 12.88 10.59
N ILE A 402 14.73 12.25 9.49
CA ILE A 402 14.87 12.91 8.17
C ILE A 402 13.51 13.44 7.69
N THR A 403 12.45 12.62 7.70
CA THR A 403 11.09 13.04 7.35
C THR A 403 10.64 14.21 8.24
N ALA A 404 10.91 14.15 9.53
CA ALA A 404 10.61 15.26 10.44
C ALA A 404 11.41 16.54 10.12
N LEU A 405 12.69 16.43 9.75
CA LEU A 405 13.52 17.57 9.36
C LEU A 405 13.01 18.21 8.06
N LEU A 406 12.51 17.40 7.12
CA LEU A 406 11.92 17.85 5.88
C LEU A 406 10.57 18.55 6.11
N HIS A 407 9.65 17.91 6.84
CA HIS A 407 8.23 18.33 6.88
C HIS A 407 7.78 19.03 8.16
N SER A 408 8.40 18.79 9.31
CA SER A 408 7.89 19.30 10.61
C SER A 408 8.16 20.80 10.80
N THR A 409 7.14 21.57 11.20
CA THR A 409 7.27 23.03 11.41
C THR A 409 7.44 23.40 12.89
N GLY A 410 8.30 24.41 13.14
CA GLY A 410 8.41 25.11 14.43
C GLY A 410 8.47 24.21 15.67
N ARG A 411 7.41 24.26 16.49
CA ARG A 411 7.31 23.54 17.77
C ARG A 411 7.25 22.02 17.64
N TYR A 412 6.76 21.50 16.51
CA TYR A 412 6.58 20.06 16.33
C TYR A 412 7.91 19.33 16.14
N GLY A 413 8.91 19.96 15.50
CA GLY A 413 10.25 19.39 15.42
C GLY A 413 10.87 19.14 16.81
N ARG A 414 10.60 20.04 17.77
CA ARG A 414 11.04 19.87 19.17
C ARG A 414 10.33 18.70 19.86
N LEU A 415 9.02 18.55 19.63
CA LEU A 415 8.24 17.43 20.17
C LEU A 415 8.68 16.09 19.56
N THR A 416 9.06 16.04 18.29
CA THR A 416 9.65 14.84 17.67
C THR A 416 10.94 14.42 18.37
N VAL A 417 11.83 15.36 18.68
CA VAL A 417 13.09 15.07 19.41
C VAL A 417 12.80 14.57 20.82
N LEU A 418 11.84 15.17 21.52
CA LEU A 418 11.41 14.71 22.84
C LEU A 418 10.79 13.31 22.78
N HIS A 419 9.89 13.05 21.83
CA HIS A 419 9.26 11.76 21.64
C HIS A 419 10.30 10.68 21.26
N ALA A 420 11.29 11.02 20.45
CA ALA A 420 12.42 10.15 20.12
C ALA A 420 13.20 9.74 21.39
N PHE A 421 13.47 10.71 22.28
CA PHE A 421 14.11 10.44 23.56
C PHE A 421 13.27 9.53 24.47
N LEU A 422 11.96 9.80 24.60
CA LEU A 422 11.05 8.95 25.38
C LEU A 422 10.98 7.52 24.82
N GLY A 423 11.06 7.38 23.49
CA GLY A 423 11.18 6.08 22.83
C GLY A 423 12.45 5.31 23.22
N ASP A 424 13.59 6.00 23.35
CA ASP A 424 14.82 5.38 23.88
C ASP A 424 14.61 4.90 25.32
N LEU A 425 14.01 5.74 26.19
CA LEU A 425 13.75 5.36 27.58
C LEU A 425 12.83 4.15 27.70
N LYS A 426 11.78 4.06 26.86
CA LYS A 426 10.88 2.90 26.78
C LYS A 426 11.62 1.61 26.41
N LEU A 427 12.56 1.68 25.47
CA LEU A 427 13.38 0.51 25.08
C LEU A 427 14.36 0.13 26.20
N LEU A 428 15.01 1.12 26.82
CA LEU A 428 15.94 0.91 27.92
C LEU A 428 15.28 0.30 29.16
N SER A 429 14.06 0.72 29.50
CA SER A 429 13.31 0.16 30.63
C SER A 429 12.94 -1.31 30.43
N ARG A 430 13.03 -1.82 29.20
CA ARG A 430 12.84 -3.23 28.84
C ARG A 430 14.16 -3.97 28.55
N GLY A 431 15.30 -3.35 28.84
CA GLY A 431 16.63 -3.94 28.63
C GLY A 431 17.14 -3.94 27.19
N HIS A 432 16.44 -3.30 26.24
CA HIS A 432 16.81 -3.27 24.83
C HIS A 432 17.93 -2.25 24.52
N THR A 433 19.13 -2.50 25.04
CA THR A 433 20.28 -1.59 24.87
C THR A 433 20.85 -1.57 23.45
N ALA A 434 20.81 -2.69 22.71
CA ALA A 434 21.33 -2.78 21.34
C ALA A 434 20.52 -1.92 20.34
N PRO A 435 19.18 -1.98 20.28
CA PRO A 435 18.38 -1.07 19.46
C PRO A 435 18.61 0.42 19.77
N VAL A 436 18.80 0.77 21.04
CA VAL A 436 19.08 2.17 21.45
C VAL A 436 20.46 2.64 20.97
N ALA A 437 21.45 1.75 20.99
CA ALA A 437 22.76 2.03 20.40
C ALA A 437 22.71 2.18 18.87
N LEU A 438 21.85 1.42 18.18
CA LEU A 438 21.58 1.62 16.75
C LEU A 438 20.87 2.94 16.48
N ARG A 439 19.87 3.32 17.27
CA ARG A 439 19.19 4.63 17.20
C ARG A 439 20.16 5.79 17.45
N ALA A 440 21.18 5.58 18.27
CA ALA A 440 22.29 6.53 18.44
C ALA A 440 23.06 6.75 17.14
N ARG A 441 23.41 5.66 16.45
CA ARG A 441 24.09 5.71 15.15
C ARG A 441 23.20 6.36 14.09
N ALA A 442 21.93 5.99 14.04
CA ALA A 442 20.92 6.58 13.17
C ALA A 442 20.84 8.11 13.34
N THR A 443 20.84 8.59 14.58
CA THR A 443 20.81 10.04 14.87
C THR A 443 22.09 10.73 14.40
N ARG A 444 23.28 10.12 14.60
CA ARG A 444 24.55 10.67 14.09
C ARG A 444 24.54 10.77 12.56
N ASP A 445 24.06 9.73 11.90
CA ASP A 445 24.00 9.66 10.44
C ASP A 445 22.99 10.68 9.88
N ALA A 446 21.85 10.90 10.54
CA ALA A 446 20.93 11.99 10.18
C ALA A 446 21.58 13.39 10.35
N VAL A 447 22.38 13.59 11.41
CA VAL A 447 23.08 14.87 11.67
C VAL A 447 24.19 15.16 10.65
N ALA A 448 24.82 14.13 10.06
CA ALA A 448 25.79 14.30 8.99
C ALA A 448 25.19 15.08 7.80
N GLY A 449 23.90 14.87 7.55
CA GLY A 449 23.09 15.60 6.60
C GLY A 449 22.85 14.85 5.28
N PRO A 450 22.08 15.45 4.37
CA PRO A 450 21.53 14.78 3.20
C PRO A 450 22.57 14.29 2.19
N GLY A 451 23.67 15.04 2.00
CA GLY A 451 24.71 14.69 1.02
C GLY A 451 25.45 13.38 1.30
N ALA A 452 25.39 12.85 2.52
CA ALA A 452 26.03 11.59 2.86
C ALA A 452 25.14 10.36 2.58
N LEU A 453 23.82 10.55 2.40
CA LEU A 453 22.87 9.44 2.25
C LEU A 453 23.13 8.57 1.01
N PRO A 454 23.38 9.13 -0.20
CA PRO A 454 23.71 8.35 -1.39
C PRO A 454 24.81 7.32 -1.17
N GLY A 455 25.96 7.74 -0.64
CA GLY A 455 27.12 6.88 -0.42
C GLY A 455 26.93 5.79 0.63
N TRP A 456 25.78 5.77 1.31
CA TRP A 456 25.46 4.79 2.35
C TRP A 456 24.42 3.75 1.90
N LEU A 457 23.75 3.96 0.76
CA LEU A 457 22.67 3.08 0.32
C LEU A 457 23.13 1.62 0.22
N ALA A 458 24.20 1.34 -0.54
CA ALA A 458 24.67 -0.03 -0.76
C ALA A 458 25.30 -0.69 0.47
N THR A 459 25.92 0.09 1.36
CA THR A 459 26.84 -0.47 2.38
C THR A 459 26.28 -0.43 3.79
N ARG A 460 25.36 0.48 4.10
CA ARG A 460 24.97 0.75 5.50
C ARG A 460 24.25 -0.42 6.14
N VAL A 461 23.41 -1.14 5.38
CA VAL A 461 22.68 -2.32 5.87
C VAL A 461 23.63 -3.39 6.44
N VAL A 462 24.73 -3.68 5.74
CA VAL A 462 25.73 -4.68 6.17
C VAL A 462 26.33 -4.27 7.51
N THR A 463 26.77 -3.02 7.61
CA THR A 463 27.40 -2.51 8.84
C THR A 463 26.43 -2.37 10.02
N VAL A 464 25.13 -2.16 9.76
CA VAL A 464 24.09 -2.04 10.78
C VAL A 464 23.69 -3.42 11.30
N ARG A 465 23.53 -4.40 10.41
CA ARG A 465 23.27 -5.80 10.79
C ARG A 465 24.41 -6.37 11.63
N ALA A 466 25.66 -6.20 11.18
CA ALA A 466 26.83 -6.64 11.94
C ALA A 466 26.90 -6.00 13.33
N ALA A 467 26.62 -4.69 13.42
CA ALA A 467 26.56 -3.98 14.70
C ALA A 467 25.43 -4.51 15.61
N MET A 468 24.25 -4.82 15.05
CA MET A 468 23.14 -5.39 15.80
C MET A 468 23.53 -6.73 16.45
N THR A 469 24.12 -7.64 15.67
CA THR A 469 24.57 -8.95 16.16
C THR A 469 25.59 -8.77 17.29
N ALA A 470 26.66 -8.02 17.03
CA ALA A 470 27.72 -7.82 18.02
C ALA A 470 27.22 -7.18 19.33
N MET A 471 26.31 -6.20 19.25
CA MET A 471 25.73 -5.54 20.42
C MET A 471 24.77 -6.45 21.19
N THR A 472 24.02 -7.31 20.48
CA THR A 472 23.10 -8.28 21.08
C THR A 472 23.88 -9.37 21.82
N ASP A 473 24.93 -9.89 21.20
CA ASP A 473 25.85 -10.85 21.81
C ASP A 473 26.57 -10.27 23.05
N ALA A 474 26.98 -9.00 22.97
CA ALA A 474 27.57 -8.34 24.12
C ALA A 474 26.56 -8.12 25.26
N ALA A 475 25.29 -7.87 24.93
CA ALA A 475 24.24 -7.69 25.93
C ALA A 475 23.84 -9.01 26.61
N SER A 476 23.80 -10.13 25.87
CA SER A 476 23.44 -11.45 26.42
C SER A 476 24.46 -11.98 27.43
N ARG A 477 25.72 -11.55 27.34
CA ARG A 477 26.80 -11.93 28.26
C ARG A 477 26.88 -11.07 29.54
N ARG A 478 26.02 -10.06 29.72
CA ARG A 478 26.10 -9.15 30.89
C ARG A 478 25.43 -9.73 32.12
N SER A 479 26.06 -9.51 33.28
CA SER A 479 25.41 -9.74 34.58
C SER A 479 24.26 -8.73 34.79
N PRO A 480 23.29 -9.02 35.69
CA PRO A 480 22.21 -8.08 36.01
C PRO A 480 22.69 -6.68 36.43
N ALA A 481 23.73 -6.63 37.27
CA ALA A 481 24.36 -5.36 37.68
C ALA A 481 25.01 -4.64 36.48
N GLY A 482 25.71 -5.38 35.61
CA GLY A 482 26.29 -4.83 34.38
C GLY A 482 25.22 -4.30 33.42
N THR A 483 24.07 -4.94 33.35
CA THR A 483 22.91 -4.47 32.58
C THR A 483 22.34 -3.18 33.15
N ALA A 484 22.18 -3.07 34.47
CA ALA A 484 21.70 -1.85 35.12
C ALA A 484 22.64 -0.65 34.85
N VAL A 485 23.96 -0.85 34.98
CA VAL A 485 24.96 0.18 34.66
C VAL A 485 24.91 0.58 33.18
N ALA A 486 24.80 -0.40 32.27
CA ALA A 486 24.67 -0.13 30.84
C ALA A 486 23.40 0.66 30.49
N VAL A 487 22.28 0.36 31.13
CA VAL A 487 21.01 1.08 30.95
C VAL A 487 21.13 2.54 31.40
N ILE A 488 21.70 2.79 32.59
CA ILE A 488 21.90 4.16 33.12
C ILE A 488 22.83 4.95 32.19
N GLY A 489 23.96 4.35 31.78
CA GLY A 489 24.89 4.99 30.85
C GLY A 489 24.26 5.30 29.50
N ALA A 490 23.46 4.38 28.95
CA ALA A 490 22.74 4.58 27.70
C ALA A 490 21.67 5.68 27.80
N ALA A 491 20.97 5.77 28.93
CA ALA A 491 19.99 6.83 29.18
C ALA A 491 20.65 8.22 29.22
N ALA A 492 21.76 8.36 29.95
CA ALA A 492 22.53 9.61 30.01
C ALA A 492 23.07 10.01 28.62
N ALA A 493 23.63 9.05 27.88
CA ALA A 493 24.10 9.28 26.51
C ALA A 493 22.96 9.64 25.54
N SER A 494 21.76 9.07 25.73
CA SER A 494 20.58 9.42 24.95
C SER A 494 20.12 10.85 25.26
N ALA A 495 20.05 11.24 26.53
CA ALA A 495 19.68 12.59 26.94
C ALA A 495 20.61 13.65 26.33
N ALA A 496 21.94 13.45 26.44
CA ALA A 496 22.93 14.36 25.87
C ALA A 496 22.80 14.47 24.34
N ARG A 497 22.51 13.36 23.65
CA ARG A 497 22.34 13.35 22.19
C ARG A 497 21.10 14.11 21.76
N HIS A 498 19.97 13.88 22.41
CA HIS A 498 18.71 14.54 22.07
C HIS A 498 18.76 16.04 22.41
N ALA A 499 19.45 16.44 23.49
CA ALA A 499 19.71 17.85 23.78
C ALA A 499 20.51 18.54 22.66
N ARG A 500 21.58 17.90 22.17
CA ARG A 500 22.35 18.42 21.03
C ARG A 500 21.52 18.49 19.75
N LEU A 501 20.73 17.45 19.47
CA LEU A 501 19.84 17.42 18.31
C LEU A 501 18.79 18.54 18.38
N LEU A 502 18.21 18.79 19.55
CA LEU A 502 17.25 19.87 19.77
C LEU A 502 17.84 21.25 19.47
N LEU A 503 19.07 21.50 19.96
CA LEU A 503 19.80 22.75 19.70
C LEU A 503 20.17 22.92 18.22
N GLY A 504 20.57 21.83 17.56
CA GLY A 504 20.95 21.82 16.14
C GLY A 504 19.79 21.78 15.14
N TRP A 505 18.56 21.50 15.60
CA TRP A 505 17.42 21.18 14.74
C TRP A 505 17.15 22.21 13.65
N PRO A 506 17.07 23.53 13.92
CA PRO A 506 16.72 24.52 12.89
C PRO A 506 17.72 24.55 11.73
N ARG A 507 19.03 24.49 12.05
CA ARG A 507 20.10 24.46 11.05
C ARG A 507 20.08 23.18 10.24
N LEU A 508 19.84 22.04 10.91
CA LEU A 508 19.77 20.75 10.25
C LEU A 508 18.55 20.67 9.30
N ALA A 509 17.38 21.11 9.76
CA ALA A 509 16.17 21.16 8.95
C ALA A 509 16.34 22.04 7.71
N ALA A 510 16.96 23.21 7.86
CA ALA A 510 17.28 24.09 6.73
C ALA A 510 18.17 23.39 5.69
N ARG A 511 19.21 22.64 6.14
CA ARG A 511 20.07 21.86 5.23
C ARG A 511 19.31 20.78 4.47
N PHE A 512 18.45 20.02 5.15
CA PHE A 512 17.65 18.97 4.50
C PHE A 512 16.66 19.55 3.48
N ARG A 513 15.95 20.63 3.84
CA ARG A 513 15.00 21.30 2.94
C ARG A 513 15.68 21.90 1.72
N ALA A 514 16.86 22.50 1.89
CA ALA A 514 17.61 23.08 0.79
C ALA A 514 18.03 22.04 -0.26
N SER A 515 18.27 20.78 0.13
CA SER A 515 18.67 19.71 -0.80
C SER A 515 17.52 18.80 -1.24
N ALA A 516 16.30 19.01 -0.75
CA ALA A 516 15.20 18.04 -0.89
C ALA A 516 14.84 17.78 -2.36
N GLY A 517 14.79 18.84 -3.18
CA GLY A 517 14.51 18.74 -4.61
C GLY A 517 15.62 18.01 -5.37
N ASP A 518 16.88 18.37 -5.10
CA ASP A 518 18.02 17.75 -5.76
C ASP A 518 18.13 16.27 -5.41
N ALA A 519 18.00 15.91 -4.13
CA ALA A 519 18.16 14.55 -3.62
C ALA A 519 17.15 13.55 -4.20
N THR A 520 15.99 14.03 -4.63
CA THR A 520 14.90 13.20 -5.18
C THR A 520 14.76 13.34 -6.69
N SER A 521 15.58 14.17 -7.33
CA SER A 521 15.52 14.39 -8.77
C SER A 521 15.89 13.13 -9.57
N VAL A 522 15.35 13.05 -10.79
CA VAL A 522 15.73 12.03 -11.79
C VAL A 522 17.25 12.01 -12.02
N ALA A 523 17.88 13.19 -12.09
CA ALA A 523 19.32 13.31 -12.30
C ALA A 523 20.13 12.77 -11.10
N ALA A 524 19.68 13.02 -9.88
CA ALA A 524 20.35 12.47 -8.70
C ALA A 524 20.25 10.95 -8.64
N TRP A 525 19.06 10.38 -8.88
CA TRP A 525 18.92 8.93 -8.88
C TRP A 525 19.69 8.23 -10.00
N ARG A 526 19.79 8.83 -11.19
CA ARG A 526 20.68 8.31 -12.24
C ARG A 526 22.12 8.22 -11.75
N ARG A 527 22.66 9.30 -11.18
CA ARG A 527 24.01 9.29 -10.59
C ARG A 527 24.17 8.26 -9.48
N ILE A 528 23.20 8.16 -8.57
CA ILE A 528 23.23 7.19 -7.46
C ILE A 528 23.34 5.75 -7.98
N ILE A 529 22.60 5.44 -9.04
CA ILE A 529 22.57 4.10 -9.62
C ILE A 529 23.86 3.85 -10.42
N GLU A 530 24.30 4.83 -11.23
CA GLU A 530 25.56 4.78 -11.98
C GLU A 530 26.78 4.62 -11.07
N ASP A 531 26.83 5.33 -9.93
CA ASP A 531 27.93 5.23 -8.96
C ASP A 531 27.93 3.88 -8.20
N ALA A 532 26.81 3.16 -8.22
CA ALA A 532 26.67 1.88 -7.54
C ALA A 532 26.99 0.69 -8.45
N THR A 533 26.69 0.79 -9.75
CA THR A 533 26.98 -0.21 -10.79
C THR A 533 28.44 -0.18 -11.21
#